data_AF-A0A955V6U7-F1
#
_entry.id   AF-A0A955V6U7-F1
#
_cell.length_a   1.000
_cell.length_b   1.000
_cell.length_c   1.000
_cell.angle_alpha   90.00
_cell.angle_beta   90.00
_cell.angle_gamma   90.00
#
_symmetry.space_group_name_H-M   'P 1'
#
loop_
_entity.id
_entity.type
_entity.pdbx_description
1 polymer ?
#
loop_
_entity_poly.entity_id
_entity_poly.type
_entity_poly.pdbx_seq_one_letter_code
_entity_poly.pdbx_strand_id
1 'polypeptide(L)'
;VASVIVGATKLSQLDDNLGALDFALPPELRARLDAVSAPERRSPYVFFEPAMQAMVHGGAGVGDRPDGYHAPVRAAGGGAKVK
;
A
#
# COMPACT_ATOMS: atom_id res chain seq x y z
N VAL A 1 -7.22 -4.79 6.46
CA VAL A 1 -8.54 -4.82 7.13
C VAL A 1 -8.94 -6.27 7.28
N ALA A 2 -9.34 -6.73 8.46
CA ALA A 2 -9.71 -8.14 8.69
C ALA A 2 -11.23 -8.39 8.58
N SER A 3 -12.05 -7.44 9.02
CA SER A 3 -13.52 -7.48 8.90
C SER A 3 -14.08 -6.06 8.82
N VAL A 4 -15.27 -5.92 8.23
CA VAL A 4 -16.01 -4.66 8.11
C VAL A 4 -17.39 -4.85 8.75
N ILE A 5 -17.77 -3.94 9.64
CA ILE A 5 -19.09 -3.95 10.27
C ILE A 5 -20.08 -3.30 9.30
N VAL A 6 -21.14 -4.03 8.95
CA VAL A 6 -22.24 -3.55 8.12
C VAL A 6 -23.55 -3.57 8.89
N GLY A 7 -24.40 -2.56 8.65
CA GLY A 7 -25.75 -2.50 9.21
C GLY A 7 -26.79 -2.82 8.14
N ALA A 8 -27.85 -3.55 8.52
CA ALA A 8 -29.01 -3.80 7.67
C ALA A 8 -30.28 -3.80 8.52
N THR A 9 -31.25 -2.96 8.17
CA THR A 9 -32.59 -2.95 8.79
C THR A 9 -33.63 -3.68 7.95
N LYS A 10 -33.26 -4.07 6.72
CA LYS A 10 -34.05 -4.85 5.77
C LYS A 10 -33.21 -5.98 5.18
N LEU A 11 -33.87 -7.07 4.79
CA LEU A 11 -33.19 -8.25 4.24
C LEU A 11 -32.42 -7.92 2.95
N SER A 12 -33.00 -7.14 2.04
CA SER A 12 -32.34 -6.77 0.78
C SER A 12 -31.02 -6.03 0.97
N GLN A 13 -30.87 -5.26 2.06
CA GLN A 13 -29.60 -4.57 2.36
C GLN A 13 -28.51 -5.55 2.77
N LEU A 14 -28.88 -6.65 3.44
CA LEU A 14 -27.93 -7.71 3.75
C LEU A 14 -27.48 -8.40 2.46
N ASP A 15 -28.41 -8.68 1.55
CA ASP A 15 -28.10 -9.27 0.24
C ASP A 15 -27.15 -8.37 -0.56
N ASP A 16 -27.44 -7.07 -0.62
CA ASP A 16 -26.58 -6.08 -1.28
C ASP A 16 -25.17 -5.99 -0.63
N ASN A 17 -25.11 -5.96 0.71
CA ASN A 17 -23.85 -5.91 1.45
C ASN A 17 -22.99 -7.16 1.20
N LEU A 18 -23.59 -8.35 1.16
CA LEU A 18 -22.90 -9.60 0.89
C LEU A 18 -22.46 -9.69 -0.58
N GLY A 19 -23.28 -9.21 -1.51
CA GLY A 19 -22.93 -9.15 -2.93
C GLY A 19 -21.71 -8.28 -3.23
N ALA A 20 -21.38 -7.31 -2.36
CA ALA A 20 -20.17 -6.51 -2.50
C ALA A 20 -18.87 -7.33 -2.37
N LEU A 21 -18.91 -8.53 -1.80
CA LEU A 21 -17.75 -9.44 -1.71
C LEU A 21 -17.34 -10.01 -3.08
N ASP A 22 -18.28 -10.12 -4.01
CA ASP A 22 -18.04 -10.63 -5.37
C ASP A 22 -17.62 -9.53 -6.36
N PHE A 23 -17.49 -8.29 -5.89
CA PHE A 23 -17.11 -7.14 -6.68
C PHE A 23 -15.72 -6.62 -6.31
N ALA A 24 -14.86 -6.50 -7.32
CA ALA A 24 -13.58 -5.82 -7.18
C ALA A 24 -13.65 -4.43 -7.84
N LEU A 25 -13.22 -3.38 -7.12
CA LEU A 25 -13.09 -2.05 -7.72
C LEU A 25 -11.98 -2.07 -8.79
N PRO A 26 -12.27 -1.67 -10.03
CA PRO A 26 -11.25 -1.42 -11.04
C PRO A 26 -10.23 -0.39 -10.55
N PRO A 27 -8.94 -0.52 -10.94
CA PRO A 27 -7.88 0.38 -10.48
C PRO A 27 -8.16 1.85 -10.76
N GLU A 28 -8.75 2.18 -11.90
CA GLU A 28 -9.08 3.55 -12.27
C GLU A 28 -10.16 4.17 -11.37
N LEU A 29 -11.17 3.39 -10.98
CA LEU A 29 -12.22 3.86 -10.08
C LEU A 29 -11.69 3.98 -8.66
N ARG A 30 -10.80 3.07 -8.24
CA ARG A 30 -10.12 3.17 -6.95
C ARG A 30 -9.27 4.44 -6.86
N ALA A 31 -8.46 4.73 -7.88
CA ALA A 31 -7.63 5.93 -7.92
C ALA A 31 -8.46 7.22 -7.85
N ARG A 32 -9.60 7.26 -8.55
CA ARG A 32 -10.53 8.40 -8.48
C ARG A 32 -11.11 8.58 -7.07
N LEU A 33 -11.47 7.49 -6.40
CA LEU A 33 -11.98 7.54 -5.03
C LEU A 33 -10.90 8.02 -4.05
N ASP A 34 -9.67 7.51 -4.18
CA ASP A 34 -8.54 7.89 -3.33
C ASP A 34 -8.22 9.40 -3.50
N ALA A 35 -8.29 9.92 -4.74
CA ALA A 35 -8.00 11.33 -5.01
C ALA A 35 -9.01 12.30 -4.36
N VAL A 36 -10.31 11.97 -4.38
CA VAL A 36 -11.35 12.83 -3.79
C VAL A 36 -11.51 12.65 -2.28
N SER A 37 -11.05 11.52 -1.73
CA SER A 37 -11.16 11.20 -0.30
C SER A 37 -9.88 11.48 0.49
N ALA A 38 -8.77 11.81 -0.19
CA ALA A 38 -7.49 12.07 0.43
C ALA A 38 -7.59 13.19 1.48
N PRO A 39 -7.33 12.91 2.77
CA PRO A 39 -7.32 13.93 3.79
C PRO A 39 -6.14 14.89 3.59
N GLU A 40 -6.33 16.15 4.00
CA GLU A 40 -5.23 17.09 4.13
C GLU A 40 -4.21 16.55 5.14
N ARG A 41 -2.92 16.47 4.74
CA ARG A 41 -1.84 16.06 5.63
C ARG A 41 -1.53 17.20 6.60
N ARG A 42 -2.05 17.11 7.81
CA ARG A 42 -1.81 18.08 8.89
C ARG A 42 -0.70 17.62 9.81
N SER A 43 -0.19 18.54 10.63
CA SER A 43 0.74 18.19 11.71
C SER A 43 0.17 17.06 12.59
N PRO A 44 0.95 16.02 12.94
CA PRO A 44 2.39 15.83 12.67
C PRO A 44 2.71 15.10 11.34
N TYR A 45 1.72 14.71 10.55
CA TYR A 45 1.95 13.89 9.36
C TYR A 45 2.72 14.59 8.25
N VAL A 46 2.75 15.94 8.25
CA VAL A 46 3.63 16.75 7.38
C VAL A 46 5.11 16.39 7.54
N PHE A 47 5.54 15.90 8.71
CA PHE A 47 6.92 15.50 8.93
C PHE A 47 7.34 14.35 8.00
N PHE A 48 6.41 13.52 7.56
CA PHE A 48 6.68 12.37 6.68
C PHE A 48 6.62 12.71 5.19
N GLU A 49 6.37 13.96 4.83
CA GLU A 49 6.42 14.37 3.43
C GLU A 49 7.87 14.46 2.93
N PRO A 50 8.16 14.15 1.64
CA PRO A 50 9.53 14.08 1.13
C PRO A 50 10.37 15.34 1.39
N ALA A 51 9.76 16.52 1.23
CA ALA A 51 10.44 17.79 1.47
C ALA A 51 10.81 17.97 2.95
N MET A 52 9.91 17.59 3.87
CA MET A 52 10.16 17.71 5.30
C MET A 52 11.15 16.64 5.79
N GLN A 53 11.10 15.42 5.26
CA GLN A 53 12.09 14.37 5.53
C GLN A 53 13.50 14.80 5.10
N ALA A 54 13.64 15.46 3.95
CA ALA A 54 14.93 16.02 3.52
C ALA A 54 15.47 17.03 4.55
N MET A 55 14.60 17.88 5.11
CA MET A 55 14.99 18.84 6.17
C MET A 55 15.35 18.13 7.48
N VAL A 56 14.57 17.11 7.88
CA VAL A 56 14.82 16.30 9.09
C VAL A 56 16.16 15.57 9.02
N HIS A 57 16.54 15.07 7.85
CA HIS A 57 17.82 14.38 7.64
C HIS A 57 18.97 15.32 7.26
N GLY A 58 18.75 16.64 7.24
CA GLY A 58 19.77 17.61 6.81
C GLY A 58 20.30 17.36 5.39
N GLY A 59 19.48 16.81 4.51
CA GLY A 59 19.84 16.45 3.14
C GLY A 59 20.61 15.14 2.99
N ALA A 60 20.88 14.40 4.08
CA ALA A 60 21.51 13.09 4.00
C ALA A 60 20.54 12.03 3.45
N GLY A 61 21.03 11.17 2.56
CA GLY A 61 20.31 9.96 2.14
C GLY A 61 20.31 8.96 3.29
N VAL A 62 19.12 8.68 3.84
CA VAL A 62 18.95 7.66 4.88
C VAL A 62 18.21 6.45 4.31
N GLY A 63 18.74 5.27 4.57
CA GLY A 63 18.11 3.99 4.26
C GLY A 63 17.64 3.28 5.52
N ASP A 64 16.88 2.20 5.37
CA ASP A 64 16.53 1.31 6.48
C ASP A 64 17.75 0.58 7.05
N ARG A 65 18.78 0.37 6.23
CA ARG A 65 20.00 -0.36 6.58
C ARG A 65 21.26 0.25 5.94
N PRO A 66 22.46 -0.01 6.50
CA PRO A 66 23.72 0.37 5.86
C PRO A 66 23.96 -0.35 4.54
N ASP A 67 24.81 0.24 3.70
CA ASP A 67 25.29 -0.41 2.48
C ASP A 67 25.96 -1.76 2.80
N GLY A 68 25.57 -2.80 2.05
CA GLY A 68 26.12 -4.15 2.23
C GLY A 68 25.49 -4.99 3.37
N TYR A 69 24.41 -4.52 4.00
CA TYR A 69 23.76 -5.27 5.11
C TYR A 69 23.30 -6.69 4.72
N HIS A 70 22.86 -6.90 3.47
CA HIS A 70 22.56 -8.24 2.95
C HIS A 70 23.52 -8.63 1.84
N ALA A 71 24.05 -9.85 1.91
CA ALA A 71 24.82 -10.43 0.81
C ALA A 71 23.92 -10.58 -0.43
N PRO A 72 24.43 -10.32 -1.65
CA PRO A 72 23.67 -10.53 -2.87
C PRO A 72 23.32 -12.01 -3.00
N VAL A 73 22.02 -12.33 -3.05
CA VAL A 73 21.55 -13.68 -3.34
C VAL A 73 21.86 -13.99 -4.80
N ARG A 74 22.92 -14.76 -5.04
CA ARG A 74 23.24 -15.30 -6.37
C ARG A 74 22.45 -16.60 -6.55
N ALA A 75 21.41 -16.58 -7.39
CA ALA A 75 20.79 -17.82 -7.83
C ALA A 75 21.79 -18.61 -8.69
N ALA A 76 22.21 -19.79 -8.24
CA ALA A 76 23.01 -20.70 -9.04
C ALA A 76 22.09 -21.41 -10.05
N GLY A 77 21.97 -20.84 -11.25
CA GLY A 77 21.34 -21.51 -12.38
C GLY A 77 22.22 -22.65 -12.85
N GLY A 78 21.96 -23.86 -12.37
CA GLY A 78 22.49 -25.09 -12.95
C GLY A 78 21.87 -25.29 -14.33
N GLY A 79 22.55 -24.84 -15.38
CA GLY A 79 22.16 -25.12 -16.75
C GLY A 79 22.17 -26.62 -17.01
N ALA A 80 20.99 -27.21 -17.19
CA ALA A 80 20.85 -28.58 -17.66
C ALA A 80 21.51 -28.70 -19.03
N LYS A 81 22.67 -29.38 -19.10
CA LYS A 81 23.25 -29.78 -20.38
C LYS A 81 22.43 -30.94 -20.91
N VAL A 82 21.65 -30.67 -21.96
CA VAL A 82 21.05 -31.71 -22.80
C VAL A 82 22.15 -32.31 -23.67
N LYS A 83 22.34 -33.62 -23.57
CA LYS A 83 22.95 -34.47 -24.60
C LYS A 83 21.94 -35.53 -24.98
#